data_AF-A0AA88J145-F1
#
_entry.id   AF-A0AA88J145-F1
#
_cell.length_a   1.000
_cell.length_b   1.000
_cell.length_c   1.000
_cell.angle_alpha   90.00
_cell.angle_beta   90.00
_cell.angle_gamma   90.00
#
_symmetry.space_group_name_H-M   'P 1'
#
loop_
_entity.id
_entity.type
_entity.pdbx_description
1 polymer ?
#
loop_
_entity_poly.entity_id
_entity_poly.type
_entity_poly.pdbx_seq_one_letter_code
_entity_poly.pdbx_strand_id
1 'polypeptide(L)'
;MSTEEKRKLGAALTQLSPEDLSKALEIVAENNPSFQATAQEVDLDIDAQSEYTLWRLKVFVKEVLKVEGNHGSNNAAANNSNDDNKKNNSKRRREICDALAKTAVKRTKKLANL
;
A
#
# COMPACT_ATOMS: atom_id res chain seq x y z
N MET A 1 -6.47 13.25 -0.29
CA MET A 1 -5.10 12.86 0.14
C MET A 1 -4.49 14.03 0.89
N SER A 2 -3.65 13.79 1.89
CA SER A 2 -2.90 14.88 2.54
C SER A 2 -1.79 15.43 1.64
N THR A 3 -1.37 16.68 1.85
CA THR A 3 -0.29 17.35 1.09
C THR A 3 1.02 16.54 1.08
N GLU A 4 1.38 15.96 2.22
CA GLU A 4 2.54 15.07 2.35
C GLU A 4 2.43 13.83 1.44
N GLU A 5 1.24 13.24 1.33
CA GLU A 5 1.04 12.07 0.49
C GLU A 5 1.11 12.44 -1.00
N LYS A 6 0.60 13.61 -1.38
CA LYS A 6 0.73 14.15 -2.74
C LYS A 6 2.19 14.39 -3.12
N ARG A 7 2.99 14.93 -2.18
CA ARG A 7 4.43 15.12 -2.38
C ARG A 7 5.17 13.80 -2.58
N LYS A 8 4.86 12.78 -1.76
CA LYS A 8 5.41 11.43 -1.89
C LYS A 8 5.01 10.78 -3.22
N LEU A 9 3.79 11.00 -3.68
CA LEU A 9 3.32 10.52 -4.98
C LEU A 9 4.14 11.13 -6.12
N GLY A 10 4.35 12.45 -6.11
CA GLY A 10 5.21 13.13 -7.09
C GLY A 10 6.63 12.55 -7.13
N ALA A 11 7.25 12.35 -5.95
CA ALA A 11 8.58 11.75 -5.86
C ALA A 11 8.62 10.27 -6.27
N ALA A 12 7.51 9.54 -6.16
CA ALA A 12 7.41 8.16 -6.59
C ALA A 12 7.25 8.05 -8.12
N LEU A 13 6.57 9.01 -8.76
CA LEU A 13 6.44 9.08 -10.22
C LEU A 13 7.80 9.25 -10.90
N THR A 14 8.72 10.02 -10.31
CA THR A 14 10.07 10.21 -10.86
C THR A 14 10.96 8.96 -10.74
N GLN A 15 10.55 7.97 -9.96
CA GLN A 15 11.27 6.69 -9.80
C GLN A 15 10.75 5.60 -10.74
N LEU A 16 9.63 5.84 -11.44
CA LEU A 16 9.07 4.87 -12.36
C LEU A 16 9.90 4.74 -13.64
N SER A 17 9.87 3.54 -14.21
CA SER A 17 10.35 3.30 -15.56
C SER A 17 9.52 4.10 -16.59
N PRO A 18 10.09 4.48 -17.75
CA PRO A 18 9.40 5.30 -18.76
C PRO A 18 8.06 4.71 -19.23
N GLU A 19 7.97 3.38 -19.30
CA GLU A 19 6.77 2.64 -19.69
C GLU A 19 5.65 2.80 -18.66
N ASP A 20 5.98 2.72 -17.37
CA ASP A 20 5.00 2.86 -16.29
C ASP A 20 4.67 4.31 -16.01
N LEU A 21 5.61 5.24 -16.22
CA LEU A 21 5.33 6.66 -16.21
C LEU A 21 4.30 7.02 -17.30
N SER A 22 4.43 6.47 -18.50
CA SER A 22 3.47 6.70 -19.59
C SER A 22 2.05 6.25 -19.19
N LYS A 23 1.91 5.05 -18.61
CA LYS A 23 0.62 4.55 -18.09
C LYS A 23 0.09 5.42 -16.94
N ALA A 24 0.97 5.91 -16.06
CA ALA A 24 0.59 6.82 -14.99
C ALA A 24 0.01 8.13 -15.54
N LEU A 25 0.58 8.66 -16.62
CA LEU A 25 0.08 9.85 -17.32
C LEU A 25 -1.24 9.58 -18.07
N GLU A 26 -1.43 8.38 -18.64
CA GLU A 26 -2.69 7.98 -19.26
C GLU A 26 -3.86 8.00 -18.26
N ILE A 27 -3.65 7.55 -17.02
CA ILE A 27 -4.66 7.60 -15.95
C ILE A 27 -5.13 9.04 -15.69
N VAL A 28 -4.23 10.01 -15.80
CA VAL A 28 -4.57 11.43 -15.67
C VAL A 28 -5.36 11.90 -16.89
N ALA A 29 -4.91 11.56 -18.10
CA ALA A 29 -5.57 11.94 -19.35
C ALA A 29 -7.01 11.41 -19.45
N GLU A 30 -7.30 10.22 -18.90
CA GLU A 30 -8.65 9.64 -18.86
C GLU A 30 -9.67 10.58 -18.19
N ASN A 31 -9.26 11.28 -17.13
CA ASN A 31 -10.14 12.19 -16.38
C ASN A 31 -9.86 13.67 -16.68
N ASN A 32 -8.86 13.95 -17.52
CA ASN A 32 -8.45 15.29 -17.91
C ASN A 32 -8.18 15.31 -19.42
N PRO A 33 -9.20 15.55 -20.26
CA PRO A 33 -9.04 15.52 -21.71
C PRO A 33 -8.15 16.64 -22.27
N SER A 34 -7.87 17.69 -21.48
CA SER A 34 -6.89 18.73 -21.84
C SER A 34 -5.44 18.31 -21.55
N PHE A 35 -5.22 17.22 -20.84
CA PHE A 35 -3.90 16.73 -20.49
C PHE A 35 -3.29 15.93 -21.64
N GLN A 36 -2.13 16.37 -22.12
CA GLN A 36 -1.40 15.74 -23.22
C GLN A 36 -0.37 14.75 -22.66
N ALA A 37 -0.78 13.51 -22.41
CA ALA A 37 0.10 12.48 -21.83
C ALA A 37 1.27 12.06 -22.76
N THR A 38 1.20 12.35 -24.07
CA THR A 38 2.19 11.94 -25.07
C THR A 38 3.23 13.01 -25.41
N ALA A 39 3.22 14.16 -24.72
CA ALA A 39 4.19 15.21 -24.97
C ALA A 39 5.59 14.86 -24.40
N GLN A 40 6.63 15.47 -24.97
CA GLN A 40 8.02 15.25 -24.56
C GLN A 40 8.29 15.68 -23.12
N GLU A 41 7.67 16.79 -22.70
CA GLU A 41 7.69 17.31 -21.34
C GLU A 41 6.24 17.60 -20.95
N VAL A 42 5.84 17.16 -19.76
CA VAL A 42 4.47 17.32 -19.26
C VAL A 42 4.53 17.85 -17.84
N ASP A 43 3.92 19.02 -17.63
CA ASP A 43 3.71 19.57 -16.29
C ASP A 43 2.43 18.97 -15.69
N LEU A 44 2.61 18.14 -14.66
CA LEU A 44 1.51 17.55 -13.90
C LEU A 44 1.38 18.24 -12.54
N ASP A 45 0.34 19.06 -12.39
CA ASP A 45 -0.04 19.61 -11.08
C ASP A 45 -0.89 18.59 -10.30
N ILE A 46 -0.24 17.93 -9.33
CA ILE A 46 -0.84 16.95 -8.41
C ILE A 46 -1.89 17.61 -7.50
N ASP A 47 -1.75 18.89 -7.17
CA ASP A 47 -2.68 19.59 -6.29
C ASP A 47 -3.95 20.03 -7.00
N ALA A 48 -3.88 20.28 -8.31
CA ALA A 48 -5.03 20.61 -9.15
C ALA A 48 -5.86 19.40 -9.61
N GLN A 49 -5.36 18.16 -9.46
CA GLN A 49 -6.11 16.96 -9.85
C GLN A 49 -7.24 16.62 -8.87
N SER A 50 -8.27 15.94 -9.39
CA SER A 50 -9.36 15.41 -8.57
C SER A 50 -8.88 14.31 -7.62
N GLU A 51 -9.53 14.17 -6.46
CA GLU A 51 -9.22 13.11 -5.48
C GLU A 51 -9.31 11.70 -6.10
N TYR A 52 -10.22 11.49 -7.04
CA TYR A 52 -10.37 10.21 -7.76
C TYR A 52 -9.13 9.89 -8.61
N THR A 53 -8.67 10.86 -9.40
CA THR A 53 -7.46 10.72 -10.22
C THR A 53 -6.24 10.43 -9.35
N LEU A 54 -6.07 11.19 -8.27
CA LEU A 54 -4.97 11.01 -7.33
C LEU A 54 -4.97 9.64 -6.66
N TRP A 55 -6.15 9.14 -6.29
CA TRP A 55 -6.27 7.81 -5.71
C TRP A 55 -5.89 6.72 -6.72
N ARG A 56 -6.36 6.79 -7.97
CA ARG A 56 -5.98 5.84 -9.02
C ARG A 56 -4.48 5.86 -9.29
N LEU A 57 -3.91 7.06 -9.39
CA LEU A 57 -2.47 7.24 -9.60
C LEU A 57 -1.67 6.65 -8.44
N LYS A 58 -2.06 6.90 -7.19
CA LYS A 58 -1.43 6.33 -5.99
C LYS A 58 -1.46 4.81 -5.98
N VAL A 59 -2.61 4.22 -6.29
CA VAL A 59 -2.77 2.76 -6.33
C VAL A 59 -1.85 2.18 -7.40
N PHE A 60 -1.87 2.75 -8.61
CA PHE A 60 -1.03 2.31 -9.71
C PHE A 60 0.46 2.36 -9.36
N VAL A 61 0.96 3.52 -8.93
CA VAL A 61 2.37 3.73 -8.56
C VAL A 61 2.82 2.74 -7.49
N LYS A 62 1.97 2.48 -6.50
CA LYS A 62 2.26 1.52 -5.43
C LYS A 62 2.36 0.09 -5.93
N GLU A 63 1.51 -0.32 -6.87
CA GLU A 63 1.57 -1.66 -7.46
C GLU A 63 2.82 -1.82 -8.32
N VAL A 64 3.18 -0.81 -9.14
CA VAL A 64 4.41 -0.84 -9.95
C VAL A 64 5.66 -0.95 -9.06
N LEU A 65 5.77 -0.10 -8.04
CA LEU A 65 6.91 -0.12 -7.12
C LEU A 65 6.99 -1.41 -6.28
N LYS A 66 5.85 -2.02 -5.96
CA LYS A 66 5.84 -3.34 -5.32
C LYS A 66 6.34 -4.43 -6.26
N VAL A 67 6.02 -4.35 -7.55
CA VAL A 67 6.46 -5.33 -8.55
C VAL A 67 7.97 -5.19 -8.80
N GLU A 68 8.50 -3.97 -8.88
CA GLU A 68 9.95 -3.74 -9.02
C GLU A 68 10.75 -4.15 -7.79
N GLY A 69 10.23 -3.92 -6.58
CA GLY A 69 10.94 -4.24 -5.34
C GLY A 69 10.90 -5.71 -4.94
N ASN A 70 10.10 -6.55 -5.61
CA ASN A 70 9.67 -7.81 -5.01
C ASN A 70 9.24 -8.87 -6.04
N HIS A 71 10.21 -9.45 -6.74
CA HIS A 71 10.06 -10.80 -7.31
C HIS A 71 10.09 -11.87 -6.17
N GLY A 72 9.32 -11.68 -5.10
CA GLY A 72 9.35 -12.59 -3.97
C GLY A 72 8.70 -12.15 -2.67
N SER A 73 7.44 -11.68 -2.65
CA SER A 73 6.60 -11.83 -1.45
C SER A 73 5.15 -11.43 -1.71
N ASN A 74 4.28 -12.43 -1.66
CA ASN A 74 2.84 -12.30 -1.74
C ASN A 74 2.29 -11.43 -0.60
N ASN A 75 1.25 -10.64 -0.91
CA ASN A 75 0.25 -10.07 0.01
C ASN A 75 0.76 -9.22 1.19
N ALA A 76 0.62 -7.92 1.07
CA ALA A 76 0.38 -7.07 2.24
C ALA A 76 -0.56 -5.90 1.88
N ALA A 77 -1.81 -6.03 2.33
CA ALA A 77 -2.70 -4.90 2.53
C ALA A 77 -1.96 -3.84 3.38
N ALA A 78 -1.58 -2.72 2.76
CA ALA A 78 -1.01 -1.63 3.54
C ALA A 78 -2.15 -0.89 4.21
N ASN A 79 -2.42 -1.30 5.45
CA ASN A 79 -3.20 -0.55 6.40
C ASN A 79 -2.43 0.74 6.73
N ASN A 80 -3.16 1.85 6.76
CA ASN A 80 -2.62 3.17 7.03
C ASN A 80 -2.40 3.27 8.55
N SER A 81 -1.20 2.96 9.03
CA SER A 81 -0.83 3.18 10.44
C SER A 81 0.19 4.30 10.53
N ASN A 82 -0.36 5.49 10.73
CA ASN A 82 0.35 6.59 11.37
C ASN A 82 0.43 6.22 12.86
N ASP A 83 1.57 5.72 13.33
CA ASP A 83 1.85 5.60 14.76
C ASP A 83 3.29 6.00 15.04
N ASP A 84 3.43 7.27 15.40
CA ASP A 84 4.61 7.83 16.03
C ASP A 84 4.77 7.26 17.44
N ASN A 85 5.60 6.22 17.63
CA ASN A 85 6.32 6.09 18.91
C ASN A 85 7.55 5.17 18.88
N LYS A 86 8.71 5.80 18.68
CA LYS A 86 9.87 5.75 19.59
C LYS A 86 9.85 4.64 20.67
N LYS A 87 10.57 3.53 20.46
CA LYS A 87 11.65 3.10 21.39
C LYS A 87 12.49 1.92 20.87
N ASN A 88 13.79 2.16 20.94
CA ASN A 88 14.97 1.31 20.85
C ASN A 88 14.92 -0.19 21.30
N ASN A 89 15.68 -0.99 20.53
CA ASN A 89 16.75 -1.91 20.98
C ASN A 89 16.42 -3.22 21.74
N SER A 90 16.72 -4.34 21.05
CA SER A 90 17.31 -5.61 21.53
C SER A 90 16.60 -6.39 22.63
N LYS A 91 16.10 -7.57 22.27
CA LYS A 91 16.80 -8.85 22.54
C LYS A 91 16.14 -10.03 21.83
N ARG A 92 17.00 -10.97 21.47
CA ARG A 92 16.82 -12.24 20.75
C ARG A 92 15.86 -13.20 21.45
N ARG A 93 15.45 -14.23 20.68
CA ARG A 93 14.95 -15.59 21.01
C ARG A 93 13.52 -15.78 20.48
N ARG A 94 13.32 -16.29 19.26
CA ARG A 94 13.39 -17.71 18.83
C ARG A 94 12.59 -18.62 19.78
N GLU A 95 11.66 -19.39 19.19
CA GLU A 95 10.87 -20.51 19.75
C GLU A 95 9.42 -20.15 20.11
N ILE A 96 8.52 -20.27 19.13
CA ILE A 96 7.22 -20.89 19.41
C ILE A 96 7.17 -22.12 18.52
N CYS A 97 7.89 -23.15 18.97
CA CYS A 97 7.80 -24.50 18.43
C CYS A 97 6.38 -25.03 18.62
N ASP A 98 5.91 -25.70 17.58
CA ASP A 98 4.78 -26.62 17.59
C ASP A 98 4.80 -27.51 18.83
N ALA A 99 3.83 -27.30 19.72
CA ALA A 99 3.49 -28.24 20.78
C ALA A 99 2.00 -28.56 20.66
N LEU A 100 1.71 -29.38 19.66
CA LEU A 100 0.54 -30.23 19.57
C LEU A 100 0.59 -31.23 20.74
N ALA A 101 0.21 -30.78 21.94
CA ALA A 101 0.12 -31.63 23.12
C ALA A 101 -1.32 -31.62 23.63
N LYS A 102 -2.05 -32.65 23.16
CA LYS A 102 -3.31 -33.15 23.72
C LYS A 102 -3.28 -33.09 25.25
N THR A 103 -4.24 -32.39 25.86
CA THR A 103 -4.70 -32.73 27.21
C THR A 103 -6.21 -32.58 27.28
N ALA A 104 -6.87 -33.73 27.36
CA ALA A 104 -8.25 -33.85 27.75
C ALA A 104 -8.35 -33.59 29.26
N VAL A 105 -9.21 -32.66 29.68
CA VAL A 105 -9.76 -32.67 31.05
C VAL A 105 -11.24 -32.29 31.01
N LYS A 106 -12.05 -33.19 31.57
CA LYS A 106 -13.51 -33.21 31.64
C LYS A 106 -14.08 -32.19 32.64
N ARG A 107 -15.42 -32.01 32.53
CA ARG A 107 -16.42 -31.47 33.50
C ARG A 107 -16.63 -29.95 33.37
N THR A 108 -17.84 -29.38 33.38
CA THR A 108 -19.06 -29.67 34.17
C THR A 108 -20.37 -29.21 33.50
N LYS A 109 -21.47 -29.82 33.98
CA LYS A 109 -22.92 -29.71 33.69
C LYS A 109 -23.53 -28.29 33.67
N LYS A 110 -24.49 -28.06 32.75
CA LYS A 110 -25.93 -27.64 32.91
C LYS A 110 -26.45 -27.35 31.48
N LEU A 111 -27.63 -27.78 31.03
CA LEU A 111 -28.94 -27.22 31.38
C LEU A 111 -30.03 -28.28 31.12
N ALA A 112 -30.91 -28.45 32.10
CA ALA A 112 -32.20 -29.09 31.92
C ALA A 112 -33.18 -28.03 31.39
N ASN A 113 -33.88 -28.31 30.30
CA ASN A 113 -35.09 -27.60 29.92
C ASN A 113 -36.27 -28.53 30.25
N LEU A 114 -37.20 -28.02 31.06
CA LEU A 114 -38.60 -28.47 31.07
C LEU A 114 -39.35 -27.73 29.96
#